data_AF-A0A317ZGQ5-F1
#
_entry.id   AF-A0A317ZGQ5-F1
#
_cell.length_a   1.000
_cell.length_b   1.000
_cell.length_c   1.000
_cell.angle_alpha   90.00
_cell.angle_beta   90.00
_cell.angle_gamma   90.00
#
_symmetry.space_group_name_H-M   'P 1'
#
loop_
_entity.id
_entity.type
_entity.pdbx_description
1 polymer ?
#
loop_
_entity_poly.entity_id
_entity_poly.type
_entity_poly.pdbx_seq_one_letter_code
_entity_poly.pdbx_strand_id
1 'polypeptide(L)'
;MKKLNTSNLDLSAAFYVAEDQFKNRLLRFDLDSYAVTLPPYEGAVFAFQSFDFSMILNSISSTICDFVVLESSCVNQDTDGLFEVKVMSEDGVAYSVDSYGNITQLQPLELVDAFGDNAISPVDEWALEPVSPNDRILISRHLAIKLAAYLEGDCKGVFQQLWSEFERNQDTGSKKTHHLHSEFGPFCASELVCGRVLLTTSVEGMFIP
;
A
#
# COMPACT_ATOMS: atom_id res chain seq x y z
N MET A 1 9.07 6.20 10.15
CA MET A 1 7.67 6.69 10.11
C MET A 1 7.60 8.16 10.51
N LYS A 2 6.60 8.91 10.02
CA LYS A 2 6.41 10.33 10.34
C LYS A 2 5.01 10.59 10.91
N LYS A 3 4.90 11.14 12.12
CA LYS A 3 3.61 11.60 12.67
C LYS A 3 3.14 12.84 11.91
N LEU A 4 1.84 12.91 11.61
CA LEU A 4 1.21 14.02 10.90
C LEU A 4 0.31 14.80 11.84
N ASN A 5 0.10 16.08 11.52
CA ASN A 5 -0.84 16.91 12.26
C ASN A 5 -2.27 16.56 11.83
N THR A 6 -3.14 16.26 12.80
CA THR A 6 -4.52 15.82 12.56
C THR A 6 -5.50 16.95 12.28
N SER A 7 -5.17 18.20 12.64
CA SER A 7 -6.10 19.34 12.60
C SER A 7 -6.53 19.79 11.20
N ASN A 8 -5.81 19.40 10.14
CA ASN A 8 -6.07 19.83 8.76
C ASN A 8 -6.11 18.65 7.75
N LEU A 9 -6.44 17.45 8.20
CA LEU A 9 -6.49 16.29 7.29
C LEU A 9 -7.80 16.29 6.51
N ASP A 10 -7.68 16.28 5.17
CA ASP A 10 -8.80 15.99 4.29
C ASP A 10 -9.01 14.47 4.23
N LEU A 11 -10.11 14.00 4.82
CA LEU A 11 -10.50 12.59 4.82
C LEU A 11 -11.66 12.30 3.84
N SER A 12 -12.04 13.26 2.99
CA SER A 12 -13.21 13.14 2.11
C SER A 12 -13.10 12.02 1.08
N ALA A 13 -11.88 11.69 0.65
CA ALA A 13 -11.56 10.60 -0.27
C ALA A 13 -10.88 9.40 0.42
N ALA A 14 -10.95 9.30 1.75
CA ALA A 14 -10.24 8.28 2.49
C ALA A 14 -10.89 6.88 2.36
N PHE A 15 -10.05 5.84 2.32
CA PHE A 15 -10.46 4.45 2.21
C PHE A 15 -10.24 3.70 3.52
N TYR A 16 -11.18 2.86 3.90
CA TYR A 16 -11.03 1.97 5.05
C TYR A 16 -10.01 0.88 4.76
N VAL A 17 -9.02 0.78 5.65
CA VAL A 17 -7.96 -0.25 5.60
C VAL A 17 -8.39 -1.52 6.34
N ALA A 18 -9.16 -1.37 7.43
CA ALA A 18 -9.75 -2.47 8.20
C ALA A 18 -11.29 -2.46 8.06
N GLU A 19 -11.95 -3.59 8.32
CA GLU A 19 -13.41 -3.67 8.24
C GLU A 19 -14.13 -2.70 9.20
N ASP A 20 -15.35 -2.31 8.84
CA ASP A 20 -16.15 -1.29 9.53
C ASP A 20 -16.67 -1.73 10.92
N GLN A 21 -16.30 -2.93 11.37
CA GLN A 21 -16.76 -3.56 12.61
C GLN A 21 -15.93 -3.14 13.84
N PHE A 22 -14.78 -2.51 13.64
CA PHE A 22 -13.86 -2.19 14.72
C PHE A 22 -14.13 -0.83 15.37
N LYS A 23 -13.95 -0.77 16.70
CA LYS A 23 -14.08 0.47 17.48
C LYS A 23 -13.10 1.55 17.03
N ASN A 24 -11.95 1.16 16.48
CA ASN A 24 -10.99 2.07 15.90
C ASN A 24 -11.06 1.90 14.38
N ARG A 25 -10.97 2.99 13.62
CA ARG A 25 -11.02 2.97 12.16
C ARG A 25 -9.72 3.48 11.59
N LEU A 26 -9.02 2.64 10.82
CA LEU A 26 -7.82 3.01 10.09
C LEU A 26 -8.20 3.39 8.67
N LEU A 27 -7.90 4.62 8.30
CA LEU A 27 -8.22 5.23 7.01
C LEU A 27 -6.93 5.54 6.26
N ARG A 28 -6.83 5.11 5.01
CA ARG A 28 -5.83 5.61 4.07
C ARG A 28 -6.39 6.84 3.39
N PHE A 29 -5.78 8.01 3.58
CA PHE A 29 -6.27 9.26 2.99
C PHE A 29 -5.36 9.81 1.89
N ASP A 30 -4.11 9.34 1.81
CA ASP A 30 -3.18 9.64 0.71
C ASP A 30 -2.13 8.51 0.60
N LEU A 31 -1.17 8.61 -0.32
CA LEU A 31 -0.08 7.66 -0.51
C LEU A 31 0.74 7.50 0.77
N ASP A 32 0.85 6.25 1.23
CA ASP A 32 1.54 5.86 2.45
C ASP A 32 1.08 6.63 3.71
N SER A 33 -0.10 7.26 3.66
CA SER A 33 -0.59 8.20 4.66
C SER A 33 -1.90 7.72 5.25
N TYR A 34 -1.89 7.59 6.57
CA TYR A 34 -2.90 6.88 7.34
C TYR A 34 -3.41 7.73 8.50
N ALA A 35 -4.71 7.70 8.71
CA ALA A 35 -5.40 8.37 9.80
C ALA A 35 -6.17 7.35 10.62
N VAL A 36 -6.10 7.51 11.94
CA VAL A 36 -6.90 6.74 12.90
C VAL A 36 -8.04 7.62 13.36
N THR A 37 -9.27 7.11 13.24
CA THR A 37 -10.49 7.76 13.74
C THR A 37 -11.12 6.87 14.80
N LEU A 38 -11.75 7.50 15.81
CA LEU A 38 -12.42 6.83 16.92
C LEU A 38 -13.86 7.33 16.99
N PRO A 39 -14.89 6.49 16.85
CA PRO A 39 -16.25 6.89 17.18
C PRO A 39 -16.36 7.25 18.68
N PRO A 40 -17.11 8.31 19.05
CA PRO A 40 -17.93 9.17 18.20
C PRO A 40 -17.22 10.43 17.70
N TYR A 41 -15.89 10.54 17.81
CA TYR A 41 -15.16 11.75 17.46
C TYR A 41 -15.19 12.01 15.94
N GLU A 42 -15.61 13.21 15.56
CA GLU A 42 -15.53 13.70 14.19
C GLU A 42 -14.10 14.15 13.89
N GLY A 43 -13.26 13.21 13.45
CA GLY A 43 -11.90 13.51 12.98
C GLY A 43 -10.85 12.46 13.32
N ALA A 44 -9.65 12.66 12.78
CA ALA A 44 -8.50 11.81 13.08
C ALA A 44 -7.96 12.13 14.49
N VAL A 45 -7.85 11.10 15.32
CA VAL A 45 -7.18 11.21 16.63
C VAL A 45 -5.67 11.02 16.51
N PHE A 46 -5.23 10.35 15.43
CA PHE A 46 -3.84 10.13 15.12
C PHE A 46 -3.66 10.06 13.61
N ALA A 47 -2.51 10.48 13.10
CA ALA A 47 -2.16 10.31 11.70
C ALA A 47 -0.67 10.18 11.51
N PHE A 48 -0.27 9.42 10.49
CA PHE A 48 1.12 9.15 10.19
C PHE A 48 1.32 8.84 8.71
N GLN A 49 2.56 9.02 8.25
CA GLN A 49 3.03 8.59 6.95
C GLN A 49 4.12 7.53 7.14
N SER A 50 4.02 6.40 6.45
CA SER A 50 4.98 5.31 6.56
C SER A 50 4.94 4.37 5.37
N PHE A 51 6.03 4.36 4.59
CA PHE A 51 6.27 3.39 3.52
C PHE A 51 6.39 1.95 4.07
N ASP A 52 7.11 1.77 5.18
CA ASP A 52 7.32 0.45 5.80
C ASP A 52 5.99 -0.18 6.23
N PHE A 53 5.08 0.66 6.74
CA PHE A 53 3.74 0.23 7.09
C PHE A 53 2.92 -0.18 5.86
N SER A 54 3.01 0.59 4.77
CA SER A 54 2.39 0.24 3.49
C SER A 54 2.87 -1.10 2.95
N MET A 55 4.18 -1.39 3.08
CA MET A 55 4.75 -2.68 2.67
C MET A 55 4.11 -3.83 3.44
N ILE A 56 3.94 -3.68 4.76
CA ILE A 56 3.28 -4.70 5.58
C ILE A 56 1.83 -4.89 5.14
N LEU A 57 1.06 -3.80 4.99
CA LEU A 57 -0.33 -3.89 4.56
C LEU A 57 -0.50 -4.62 3.22
N ASN A 58 0.47 -4.48 2.30
CA ASN A 58 0.45 -5.22 1.04
C ASN A 58 0.85 -6.69 1.19
N SER A 59 1.63 -7.03 2.21
CA SER A 59 2.07 -8.42 2.49
C SER A 59 1.02 -9.24 3.23
N ILE A 60 0.08 -8.58 3.93
CA ILE A 60 -1.02 -9.23 4.63
C ILE A 60 -2.07 -9.66 3.58
N SER A 61 -2.21 -10.98 3.39
CA SER A 61 -3.19 -11.59 2.50
C SER A 61 -4.56 -11.84 3.16
N SER A 62 -4.61 -11.77 4.49
CA SER A 62 -5.79 -11.96 5.33
C SER A 62 -6.45 -10.62 5.68
N THR A 63 -7.70 -10.66 6.15
CA THR A 63 -8.39 -9.44 6.59
C THR A 63 -7.72 -8.88 7.85
N ILE A 64 -7.52 -7.56 7.88
CA ILE A 64 -7.05 -6.88 9.09
C ILE A 64 -8.21 -6.78 10.08
N CYS A 65 -8.04 -7.40 11.25
CA CYS A 65 -9.06 -7.51 12.28
C CYS A 65 -8.83 -6.59 13.48
N ASP A 66 -7.62 -6.08 13.68
CA ASP A 66 -7.39 -5.07 14.73
C ASP A 66 -6.19 -4.20 14.39
N PHE A 67 -6.17 -3.00 14.96
CA PHE A 67 -4.98 -2.19 14.96
C PHE A 67 -4.88 -1.35 16.24
N VAL A 68 -3.65 -1.14 16.68
CA VAL A 68 -3.33 -0.37 17.88
C VAL A 68 -2.20 0.59 17.57
N VAL A 69 -2.35 1.85 17.96
CA VAL A 69 -1.25 2.82 17.99
C VAL A 69 -0.81 2.99 19.44
N LEU A 70 0.45 2.70 19.72
CA LEU A 70 1.06 2.87 21.03
C LEU A 70 1.98 4.09 20.98
N GLU A 71 1.62 5.17 21.68
CA GLU A 71 2.51 6.32 21.86
C GLU A 71 3.36 6.14 23.12
N SER A 72 4.67 6.31 23.01
CA SER A 72 5.57 6.32 24.15
C SER A 72 5.53 7.69 24.83
N SER A 73 5.19 7.70 26.11
CA SER A 73 5.27 8.88 26.97
C SER A 73 6.48 8.77 27.90
N CYS A 74 7.67 8.53 27.34
CA CYS A 74 8.90 8.57 28.13
C CYS A 74 9.23 10.02 28.50
N VAL A 75 9.36 10.29 29.80
CA VAL A 75 9.50 11.61 30.45
C VAL A 75 10.84 12.32 30.12
N ASN A 76 11.69 11.75 29.26
CA ASN A 76 12.94 12.36 28.84
C ASN A 76 12.69 13.19 27.57
N GLN A 77 12.80 14.52 27.74
CA GLN A 77 12.38 15.60 26.84
C GLN A 77 13.03 15.64 25.43
N ASP A 78 13.78 14.61 25.03
CA ASP A 78 14.44 14.54 23.70
C ASP A 78 13.82 13.46 22.77
N THR A 79 12.85 12.68 23.24
CA THR A 79 12.18 11.63 22.43
C THR A 79 10.67 11.82 22.31
N ASP A 80 10.22 13.08 22.27
CA ASP A 80 8.82 13.38 21.96
C ASP A 80 8.45 12.79 20.59
N GLY A 81 7.41 11.93 20.57
CA GLY A 81 6.81 11.45 19.33
C GLY A 81 7.24 10.07 18.85
N LEU A 82 7.83 9.23 19.71
CA LEU A 82 7.95 7.79 19.41
C LEU A 82 6.59 7.10 19.57
N PHE A 83 6.14 6.48 18.50
CA PHE A 83 4.97 5.64 18.41
C PHE A 83 5.27 4.31 17.70
N GLU A 84 4.48 3.30 18.02
CA GLU A 84 4.47 1.98 17.37
C GLU A 84 3.06 1.72 16.85
N VAL A 85 2.94 1.26 15.61
CA VAL A 85 1.67 0.83 15.03
C VAL A 85 1.67 -0.68 14.96
N LYS A 86 0.66 -1.30 15.57
CA LYS A 86 0.42 -2.73 15.53
C LYS A 86 -0.81 -3.02 14.69
N VAL A 87 -0.71 -4.01 13.82
CA VAL A 87 -1.81 -4.52 13.00
C VAL A 87 -1.94 -6.01 13.29
N MET A 88 -3.16 -6.45 13.49
CA MET A 88 -3.51 -7.85 13.69
C MET A 88 -4.39 -8.30 12.53
N SER A 89 -4.03 -9.43 11.92
CA SER A 89 -4.83 -10.09 10.91
C SER A 89 -5.71 -11.19 11.51
N GLU A 90 -6.78 -11.57 10.81
CA GLU A 90 -7.71 -12.62 11.24
C GLU A 90 -7.04 -13.99 11.46
N ASP A 91 -5.94 -14.25 10.78
CA ASP A 91 -5.11 -15.46 10.97
C ASP A 91 -4.30 -15.46 12.29
N GLY A 92 -4.42 -14.39 13.09
CA GLY A 92 -3.76 -14.25 14.38
C GLY A 92 -2.31 -13.77 14.29
N VAL A 93 -1.80 -13.44 13.10
CA VAL A 93 -0.50 -12.80 12.93
C VAL A 93 -0.62 -11.33 13.33
N ALA A 94 0.34 -10.85 14.13
CA ALA A 94 0.45 -9.43 14.42
C ALA A 94 1.76 -8.89 13.84
N TYR A 95 1.69 -7.71 13.24
CA TYR A 95 2.84 -6.96 12.76
C TYR A 95 2.94 -5.67 13.57
N SER A 96 4.15 -5.26 13.90
CA SER A 96 4.40 -3.95 14.48
C SER A 96 5.44 -3.17 13.69
N VAL A 97 5.22 -1.86 13.57
CA VAL A 97 6.14 -0.92 12.97
C VAL A 97 6.40 0.19 13.97
N ASP A 98 7.65 0.34 14.37
CA ASP A 98 8.04 1.44 15.25
C ASP A 98 8.28 2.73 14.46
N SER A 99 8.46 3.84 15.18
CA SER A 99 8.71 5.15 14.56
C SER A 99 9.93 5.22 13.65
N TYR A 100 10.89 4.33 13.84
CA TYR A 100 12.09 4.26 13.01
C TYR A 100 11.85 3.45 11.73
N GLY A 101 10.69 2.81 11.58
CA GLY A 101 10.37 1.94 10.45
C GLY A 101 10.81 0.49 10.68
N ASN A 102 11.26 0.14 11.89
CA ASN A 102 11.61 -1.25 12.17
C ASN A 102 10.35 -2.10 12.26
N ILE A 103 10.33 -3.18 11.49
CA ILE A 103 9.22 -4.11 11.40
C ILE A 103 9.48 -5.29 12.31
N THR A 104 8.55 -5.58 13.23
CA THR A 104 8.56 -6.78 14.05
C THR A 104 7.31 -7.60 13.75
N GLN A 105 7.49 -8.86 13.35
CA GLN A 105 6.38 -9.80 13.24
C GLN A 105 6.22 -10.55 14.58
N LEU A 106 5.06 -10.40 15.20
CA LEU A 106 4.65 -11.09 16.42
C LEU A 106 3.76 -12.29 16.02
N GLN A 107 4.37 -13.46 15.89
CA GLN A 107 3.68 -14.70 15.52
C GLN A 107 3.28 -15.52 16.76
N PRO A 108 2.13 -16.23 16.76
CA PRO A 108 2.04 -17.54 17.38
C PRO A 108 2.87 -18.54 16.55
N LEU A 109 3.64 -19.41 17.21
CA LEU A 109 4.61 -20.34 16.60
C LEU A 109 4.13 -21.03 15.29
N GLU A 110 4.95 -20.87 14.23
CA GLU A 110 5.05 -21.62 12.94
C GLU A 110 3.91 -21.42 11.90
N LEU A 111 4.10 -21.30 10.56
CA LEU A 111 5.24 -21.38 9.60
C LEU A 111 4.78 -20.95 8.15
N VAL A 112 5.74 -20.59 7.27
CA VAL A 112 5.79 -20.62 5.78
C VAL A 112 5.31 -19.41 4.93
N ASP A 113 6.28 -18.83 4.21
CA ASP A 113 6.29 -18.10 2.93
C ASP A 113 5.00 -17.44 2.42
N ALA A 114 4.96 -16.09 2.48
CA ALA A 114 3.96 -15.26 1.81
C ALA A 114 4.52 -14.70 0.49
N PHE A 115 3.76 -14.91 -0.59
CA PHE A 115 4.04 -14.46 -1.95
C PHE A 115 4.09 -12.92 -2.04
N GLY A 116 5.30 -12.34 -2.03
CA GLY A 116 5.54 -10.91 -2.26
C GLY A 116 6.77 -10.58 -3.13
N ASP A 117 7.65 -11.56 -3.36
CA ASP A 117 9.01 -11.34 -3.92
C ASP A 117 9.09 -11.02 -5.43
N ASN A 118 7.97 -10.96 -6.15
CA ASN A 118 8.00 -10.93 -7.63
C ASN A 118 7.54 -9.60 -8.26
N ALA A 119 7.17 -8.60 -7.48
CA ALA A 119 6.82 -7.27 -7.99
C ALA A 119 7.95 -6.28 -7.72
N ILE A 120 8.32 -5.50 -8.73
CA ILE A 120 9.39 -4.51 -8.65
C ILE A 120 8.85 -3.11 -8.92
N SER A 121 9.44 -2.11 -8.28
CA SER A 121 9.12 -0.70 -8.49
C SER A 121 9.84 -0.16 -9.71
N PRO A 122 9.17 0.56 -10.63
CA PRO A 122 9.83 1.14 -11.78
C PRO A 122 10.83 2.25 -11.45
N VAL A 123 10.61 2.93 -10.33
CA VAL A 123 11.54 3.93 -9.79
C VAL A 123 12.88 3.29 -9.43
N ASP A 124 12.84 2.08 -8.86
CA ASP A 124 14.04 1.37 -8.41
C ASP A 124 14.75 0.66 -9.57
N GLU A 125 13.99 -0.02 -10.44
CA GLU A 125 14.56 -0.83 -11.53
C GLU A 125 15.03 0.01 -12.73
N TRP A 126 14.25 1.00 -13.17
CA TRP A 126 14.55 1.79 -14.37
C TRP A 126 14.92 3.25 -14.07
N ALA A 127 15.20 3.59 -12.81
CA ALA A 127 15.65 4.90 -12.37
C ALA A 127 14.73 6.06 -12.82
N LEU A 128 13.42 5.82 -12.84
CA LEU A 128 12.44 6.85 -13.14
C LEU A 128 12.33 7.85 -11.98
N GLU A 129 11.94 9.09 -12.29
CA GLU A 129 11.66 10.08 -11.25
C GLU A 129 10.54 9.59 -10.33
N PRO A 130 10.68 9.70 -8.99
CA PRO A 130 9.71 9.24 -7.99
C PRO A 130 8.54 10.23 -7.89
N VAL A 131 7.85 10.43 -9.01
CA VAL A 131 6.69 11.32 -9.15
C VAL A 131 5.56 10.56 -9.84
N SER A 132 4.32 10.96 -9.56
CA SER A 132 3.14 10.34 -10.18
C SER A 132 3.23 10.37 -11.72
N PRO A 133 2.96 9.23 -12.39
CA PRO A 133 2.43 7.97 -11.83
C PRO A 133 3.48 6.94 -11.40
N ASN A 134 4.78 7.20 -11.61
CA ASN A 134 5.83 6.19 -11.48
C ASN A 134 6.00 5.65 -10.05
N ASP A 135 5.80 6.51 -9.04
CA ASP A 135 5.83 6.17 -7.61
C ASP A 135 4.67 5.26 -7.17
N ARG A 136 3.62 5.16 -8.00
CA ARG A 136 2.42 4.35 -7.76
C ARG A 136 2.42 3.04 -8.52
N ILE A 137 3.30 2.86 -9.50
CA ILE A 137 3.31 1.65 -10.32
C ILE A 137 4.19 0.58 -9.66
N LEU A 138 3.70 -0.65 -9.65
CA LEU A 138 4.51 -1.86 -9.43
C LEU A 138 4.33 -2.77 -10.65
N ILE A 139 5.38 -3.49 -11.04
CA ILE A 139 5.32 -4.39 -12.18
C ILE A 139 5.76 -5.80 -11.78
N SER A 140 4.99 -6.82 -12.19
CA SER A 140 5.41 -8.21 -12.01
C SER A 140 6.64 -8.50 -12.85
N ARG A 141 7.53 -9.34 -12.34
CA ARG A 141 8.72 -9.78 -13.07
C ARG A 141 8.40 -10.36 -14.45
N HIS A 142 7.28 -11.09 -14.57
CA HIS A 142 6.86 -11.66 -15.85
C HIS A 142 6.40 -10.59 -16.85
N LEU A 143 5.69 -9.56 -16.39
CA LEU A 143 5.32 -8.44 -17.25
C LEU A 143 6.55 -7.63 -17.63
N ALA A 144 7.48 -7.39 -16.70
CA ALA A 144 8.75 -6.72 -16.96
C ALA A 144 9.55 -7.42 -18.07
N ILE A 145 9.65 -8.76 -18.03
CA ILE A 145 10.31 -9.55 -19.08
C ILE A 145 9.64 -9.36 -20.44
N LYS A 146 8.30 -9.33 -20.49
CA LYS A 146 7.57 -9.09 -21.75
C LYS A 146 7.77 -7.68 -22.30
N LEU A 147 7.92 -6.71 -21.41
CA LEU A 147 8.09 -5.31 -21.78
C LEU A 147 9.56 -4.93 -22.05
N ALA A 148 10.53 -5.79 -21.72
CA ALA A 148 11.96 -5.49 -21.76
C ALA A 148 12.41 -4.81 -23.06
N ALA A 149 12.00 -5.33 -24.21
CA ALA A 149 12.36 -4.76 -25.52
C ALA A 149 11.82 -3.34 -25.75
N TYR A 150 10.64 -3.02 -25.20
CA TYR A 150 10.05 -1.67 -25.30
C TYR A 150 10.70 -0.72 -24.29
N LEU A 151 11.01 -1.22 -23.09
CA LEU A 151 11.61 -0.47 -21.99
C LEU A 151 13.06 -0.03 -22.29
N GLU A 152 13.81 -0.80 -23.08
CA GLU A 152 15.15 -0.40 -23.55
C GLU A 152 15.13 0.85 -24.45
N GLY A 153 14.01 1.11 -25.13
CA GLY A 153 13.85 2.25 -26.04
C GLY A 153 13.30 3.50 -25.36
N ASP A 154 12.09 3.40 -24.81
CA ASP A 154 11.39 4.52 -24.16
C ASP A 154 10.64 4.04 -22.91
N CYS A 155 11.39 3.81 -21.85
CA CYS A 155 10.84 3.38 -20.56
C CYS A 155 9.75 4.33 -20.04
N LYS A 156 9.98 5.65 -20.08
CA LYS A 156 9.03 6.64 -19.57
C LYS A 156 7.72 6.63 -20.37
N GLY A 157 7.80 6.58 -21.70
CA GLY A 157 6.62 6.50 -22.56
C GLY A 157 5.80 5.23 -22.31
N VAL A 158 6.47 4.09 -22.17
CA VAL A 158 5.81 2.80 -21.88
C VAL A 158 5.01 2.87 -20.57
N PHE A 159 5.62 3.33 -19.48
CA PHE A 159 4.92 3.44 -18.18
C PHE A 159 3.78 4.46 -18.20
N GLN A 160 3.97 5.60 -18.87
CA GLN A 160 2.90 6.60 -19.03
C GLN A 160 1.70 6.05 -19.81
N GLN A 161 1.95 5.26 -20.84
CA GLN A 161 0.89 4.67 -21.64
C GLN A 161 0.15 3.57 -20.87
N LEU A 162 0.86 2.68 -20.17
CA LEU A 162 0.25 1.67 -19.31
C LEU A 162 -0.61 2.32 -18.21
N TRP A 163 -0.13 3.40 -17.60
CA TRP A 163 -0.90 4.17 -16.63
C TRP A 163 -2.16 4.79 -17.25
N SER A 164 -2.02 5.39 -18.43
CA SER A 164 -3.15 5.98 -19.16
C SER A 164 -4.21 4.93 -19.55
N GLU A 165 -3.81 3.69 -19.84
CA GLU A 165 -4.75 2.58 -20.03
C GLU A 165 -5.48 2.24 -18.73
N PHE A 166 -4.78 2.22 -17.60
CA PHE A 166 -5.40 1.98 -16.30
C PHE A 166 -6.40 3.09 -15.93
N GLU A 167 -6.01 4.36 -15.98
CA GLU A 167 -6.89 5.48 -15.61
C GLU A 167 -8.15 5.54 -16.46
N ARG A 168 -8.06 5.25 -17.77
CA ARG A 168 -9.23 5.25 -18.66
C ARG A 168 -10.24 4.15 -18.35
N ASN A 169 -9.80 3.06 -17.71
CA ASN A 169 -10.62 1.87 -17.44
C ASN A 169 -10.90 1.69 -15.94
N GLN A 170 -10.49 2.63 -15.11
CA GLN A 170 -10.77 2.63 -13.68
C GLN A 170 -12.22 3.05 -13.45
N ASP A 171 -13.09 2.07 -13.15
CA ASP A 171 -14.41 2.37 -12.60
C ASP A 171 -14.24 2.87 -11.16
N THR A 172 -14.75 4.07 -10.88
CA THR A 172 -14.79 4.65 -9.53
C THR A 172 -15.65 3.77 -8.61
N GLY A 173 -15.03 2.88 -7.84
CA GLY A 173 -15.70 2.25 -6.69
C GLY A 173 -15.47 0.76 -6.43
N SER A 174 -14.55 0.07 -7.11
CA SER A 174 -14.32 -1.36 -6.86
C SER A 174 -12.84 -1.72 -6.84
N LYS A 175 -12.37 -2.34 -5.75
CA LYS A 175 -11.12 -3.12 -5.70
C LYS A 175 -11.26 -4.30 -6.68
N LYS A 176 -10.95 -4.10 -7.96
CA LYS A 176 -11.02 -5.15 -8.99
C LYS A 176 -9.75 -5.15 -9.80
N THR A 177 -9.34 -6.35 -10.19
CA THR A 177 -8.35 -6.52 -11.26
C THR A 177 -8.99 -6.11 -12.59
N HIS A 178 -8.41 -5.10 -13.24
CA HIS A 178 -8.81 -4.61 -14.55
C HIS A 178 -8.04 -5.37 -15.62
N HIS A 179 -8.75 -6.01 -16.56
CA HIS A 179 -8.15 -6.64 -17.73
C HIS A 179 -8.04 -5.62 -18.86
N LEU A 180 -6.82 -5.23 -19.20
CA LEU A 180 -6.52 -4.11 -20.08
C LEU A 180 -5.79 -4.57 -21.34
N HIS A 181 -5.94 -3.80 -22.41
CA HIS A 181 -5.26 -4.03 -23.68
C HIS A 181 -4.48 -2.76 -24.04
N SER A 182 -3.17 -2.88 -24.16
CA SER A 182 -2.29 -1.80 -24.65
C SER A 182 -1.68 -2.17 -26.00
N GLU A 183 -0.94 -1.25 -26.60
CA GLU A 183 -0.11 -1.53 -27.78
C GLU A 183 1.02 -2.55 -27.49
N PHE A 184 1.43 -2.68 -26.23
CA PHE A 184 2.43 -3.67 -25.79
C PHE A 184 1.82 -5.05 -25.52
N GLY A 185 0.51 -5.19 -25.72
CA GLY A 185 -0.25 -6.40 -25.50
C GLY A 185 -1.19 -6.33 -24.28
N PRO A 186 -1.88 -7.45 -23.97
CA PRO A 186 -2.85 -7.52 -22.91
C PRO A 186 -2.19 -7.72 -21.54
N PHE A 187 -2.64 -6.97 -20.54
CA PHE A 187 -2.13 -6.98 -19.17
C PHE A 187 -3.27 -6.80 -18.17
N CYS A 188 -2.98 -7.00 -16.89
CA CYS A 188 -3.91 -6.72 -15.81
C CYS A 188 -3.37 -5.61 -14.92
N ALA A 189 -4.27 -4.82 -14.34
CA ALA A 189 -3.95 -3.79 -13.36
C ALA A 189 -4.84 -3.94 -12.13
N SER A 190 -4.25 -3.99 -10.94
CA SER A 190 -4.98 -4.12 -9.68
C SER A 190 -4.51 -3.07 -8.69
N GLU A 191 -5.44 -2.26 -8.16
CA GLU A 191 -5.11 -1.33 -7.09
C GLU A 191 -4.94 -2.10 -5.76
N LEU A 192 -3.74 -2.02 -5.19
CA LEU A 192 -3.42 -2.61 -3.90
C LEU A 192 -3.98 -1.77 -2.75
N VAL A 193 -4.05 -2.37 -1.56
CA VAL A 193 -4.54 -1.68 -0.35
C VAL A 193 -3.73 -0.42 -0.03
N CYS A 194 -2.42 -0.39 -0.32
CA CYS A 194 -1.59 0.80 -0.15
C CYS A 194 -1.84 1.94 -1.17
N GLY A 195 -2.56 1.68 -2.26
CA GLY A 195 -2.84 2.68 -3.31
C GLY A 195 -1.87 2.65 -4.49
N ARG A 196 -0.89 1.74 -4.47
CA ARG A 196 -0.12 1.38 -5.65
C ARG A 196 -0.94 0.51 -6.58
N VAL A 197 -0.62 0.58 -7.86
CA VAL A 197 -1.22 -0.24 -8.91
C VAL A 197 -0.20 -1.29 -9.33
N LEU A 198 -0.57 -2.54 -9.12
CA LEU A 198 0.22 -3.68 -9.59
C LEU A 198 -0.18 -4.00 -11.03
N LEU A 199 0.79 -3.90 -11.94
CA LEU A 199 0.68 -4.31 -13.33
C LEU A 199 1.24 -5.72 -13.49
N THR A 200 0.40 -6.64 -13.97
CA THR A 200 0.79 -8.04 -14.20
C THR A 200 0.46 -8.49 -15.60
N THR A 201 0.98 -9.65 -16.00
CA THR A 201 0.49 -10.28 -17.22
C THR A 201 -0.98 -10.66 -17.07
N SER A 202 -1.70 -10.79 -18.20
CA SER A 202 -3.10 -11.23 -18.21
C SER A 202 -3.31 -12.59 -17.52
N VAL A 203 -2.30 -13.46 -17.56
CA VAL A 203 -2.36 -14.79 -16.93
C VAL A 203 -2.29 -14.67 -15.42
N GLU A 204 -1.35 -13.87 -14.91
CA GLU A 204 -1.20 -13.63 -13.47
C GLU A 204 -2.44 -12.95 -12.87
N GLY A 205 -2.99 -11.96 -13.59
CA GLY A 205 -4.14 -11.20 -13.09
C GLY A 205 -5.45 -12.00 -13.02
N MET A 206 -5.55 -13.18 -13.66
CA MET A 206 -6.70 -14.08 -13.47
C MET A 206 -6.74 -14.71 -12.07
N PHE A 207 -5.64 -14.66 -11.32
CA PHE A 207 -5.52 -15.26 -9.98
C PHE A 207 -5.49 -14.21 -8.87
N ILE A 208 -5.58 -12.92 -9.21
CA ILE A 208 -5.64 -11.82 -8.24
C ILE A 208 -7.12 -11.53 -7.97
N PRO A 209 -7.63 -11.80 -6.75
CA PRO A 209 -9.04 -11.68 -6.41
C PRO A 209 -9.61 -10.26 -6.58
#